data_AF-T0ZKS1-F1
#
_entry.id   AF-T0ZKS1-F1
#
_cell.length_a   1.000
_cell.length_b   1.000
_cell.length_c   1.000
_cell.angle_alpha   90.00
_cell.angle_beta   90.00
_cell.angle_gamma   90.00
#
_symmetry.space_group_name_H-M   'P 1'
#
loop_
_entity.id
_entity.type
_entity.pdbx_description
1 polymer ?
#
loop_
_entity_poly.entity_id
_entity_poly.type
_entity_poly.pdbx_seq_one_letter_code
_entity_poly.pdbx_strand_id
1 'polypeptide(L)' 'MRMVMHPDFPRSPYASLPPEMHWFRADETLRAMAYEKLLPPLVAHIRHDVAAWRKAGYPGASLTS' A
#
# COMPACT_ATOMS: atom_id res chain seq x y z
N MET A 1 -20.51 9.22 5.38
CA MET A 1 -19.65 9.10 4.18
C MET A 1 -19.26 7.63 4.03
N ARG A 2 -19.85 6.87 3.09
CA ARG A 2 -19.53 5.44 2.95
C ARG A 2 -18.19 5.32 2.21
N MET A 3 -17.12 5.07 2.97
CA MET A 3 -15.84 4.67 2.40
C MET A 3 -16.03 3.25 1.85
N VAL A 4 -16.12 3.11 0.53
CA VAL A 4 -16.10 1.79 -0.13
C VAL A 4 -14.64 1.33 -0.09
N MET A 5 -14.25 0.73 1.03
CA MET A 5 -12.93 0.15 1.24
C MET A 5 -13.02 -1.36 1.04
N HIS A 6 -11.94 -1.97 0.56
CA HIS A 6 -11.83 -3.43 0.48
C HIS A 6 -12.02 -4.03 1.89
N PRO A 7 -12.68 -5.20 2.05
CA PRO A 7 -12.91 -5.81 3.37
C PRO A 7 -11.63 -6.03 4.18
N ASP A 8 -10.53 -6.34 3.48
CA ASP A 8 -9.21 -6.54 4.11
C ASP A 8 -8.45 -5.23 4.38
N PHE A 9 -9.03 -4.08 4.07
CA PHE A 9 -8.40 -2.79 4.37
C PHE A 9 -8.34 -2.60 5.88
N PRO A 10 -7.14 -2.37 6.46
CA PRO A 10 -7.00 -2.26 7.88
C PRO A 10 -7.80 -1.08 8.42
N ARG A 11 -8.54 -1.34 9.51
CA ARG A 11 -9.32 -0.31 10.21
C ARG A 11 -8.46 0.57 11.11
N SER A 12 -7.28 0.09 11.51
CA SER A 12 -6.34 0.84 12.33
C SER A 12 -5.44 1.70 11.44
N PRO A 13 -5.30 3.01 11.70
CA PRO A 13 -4.39 3.87 10.97
C PRO A 13 -2.91 3.54 11.23
N TYR A 14 -2.63 2.77 12.28
CA TYR A 14 -1.27 2.34 12.65
C TYR A 14 -0.88 0.99 12.06
N ALA A 15 -1.83 0.29 11.43
CA ALA A 15 -1.51 -0.97 10.77
C ALA A 15 -0.78 -0.70 9.45
N SER A 16 0.34 -1.39 9.25
CA SER A 16 1.04 -1.34 7.97
C SER A 16 0.19 -1.99 6.88
N LEU A 17 0.04 -1.30 5.76
CA LEU A 17 -0.74 -1.77 4.62
C LEU A 17 0.12 -2.69 3.72
N PRO A 18 -0.41 -3.82 3.23
CA PRO A 18 0.25 -4.63 2.23
C PRO A 18 0.56 -3.82 0.96
N PRO A 19 1.71 -4.02 0.29
CA PRO A 19 2.09 -3.23 -0.89
C PRO A 19 1.11 -3.37 -2.07
N GLU A 20 0.41 -4.50 -2.17
CA GLU A 20 -0.61 -4.78 -3.19
C GLU A 20 -1.91 -4.02 -2.91
N MET A 21 -2.16 -3.71 -1.64
CA MET A 21 -3.34 -2.98 -1.21
C MET A 21 -3.07 -1.48 -1.24
N HIS A 22 -3.91 -0.76 -1.96
CA HIS A 22 -3.89 0.70 -1.97
C HIS A 22 -5.32 1.22 -2.03
N TRP A 23 -5.51 2.49 -1.71
CA TRP A 23 -6.82 3.08 -1.93
C TRP A 23 -7.03 3.40 -3.41
N PHE A 24 -8.16 2.99 -3.96
CA PHE A 24 -8.51 3.19 -5.37
C PHE A 24 -9.98 3.62 -5.45
N ARG A 25 -10.26 4.71 -6.17
CA ARG A 25 -11.61 5.30 -6.32
C ARG A 25 -12.38 4.81 -7.54
N ALA A 26 -11.95 3.72 -8.17
CA ALA A 26 -12.67 3.13 -9.29
C ALA A 26 -13.25 1.78 -8.91
N ASP A 27 -14.06 1.23 -9.81
CA ASP A 27 -14.67 -0.08 -9.65
C ASP A 27 -13.61 -1.16 -9.36
N GLU A 28 -13.91 -2.06 -8.42
CA GLU A 28 -13.00 -3.13 -8.00
C GLU A 28 -12.69 -4.10 -9.16
N THR A 29 -13.60 -4.23 -10.13
CA THR A 29 -13.35 -4.98 -11.37
C THR A 29 -12.20 -4.42 -12.21
N LEU A 30 -11.90 -3.12 -12.09
CA LEU A 30 -10.78 -2.48 -12.78
C LEU A 30 -9.46 -2.69 -12.05
N ARG A 31 -9.48 -3.11 -10.78
CA ARG A 31 -8.28 -3.25 -9.93
C ARG A 31 -7.25 -4.21 -10.53
N ALA A 32 -7.70 -5.35 -11.05
CA ALA A 32 -6.85 -6.37 -11.65
C ALA A 32 -6.24 -5.93 -12.99
N MET A 33 -6.96 -5.15 -13.79
CA MET A 33 -6.49 -4.67 -15.10
C MET A 33 -5.64 -3.38 -14.99
N ALA A 34 -5.87 -2.59 -13.94
CA ALA A 34 -5.27 -1.29 -13.74
C ALA A 34 -3.91 -1.33 -13.02
N TYR A 35 -3.61 -2.39 -12.27
CA TYR A 35 -2.47 -2.38 -11.36
C TYR A 35 -1.15 -2.03 -12.06
N GLU A 36 -0.86 -2.68 -13.19
CA GLU A 36 0.38 -2.42 -13.95
C GLU A 36 0.28 -1.19 -14.87
N LYS A 37 -0.92 -0.86 -15.36
CA LYS A 37 -1.10 0.21 -16.36
C LYS A 37 -1.36 1.60 -15.78
N LEU A 38 -1.92 1.69 -14.57
CA LEU A 38 -2.26 2.96 -13.91
C LEU A 38 -1.22 3.40 -12.88
N LEU A 39 -0.33 2.50 -12.44
CA LEU A 39 0.74 2.88 -11.53
C LEU A 39 1.88 3.53 -12.30
N PRO A 40 2.38 4.70 -11.85
CA PRO A 40 3.62 5.24 -12.36
C PRO A 40 4.75 4.19 -12.28
N PRO A 41 5.69 4.21 -13.22
CA PRO A 41 6.81 3.29 -13.19
C PRO A 41 7.51 3.36 -11.83
N LEU A 42 7.97 2.21 -11.33
CA LEU A 42 8.64 2.01 -10.04
C LEU A 42 7.76 2.05 -8.78
N VAL A 43 6.51 2.54 -8.83
CA VAL A 43 5.67 2.63 -7.60
C VAL A 43 5.43 1.26 -6.98
N ALA A 44 5.19 0.23 -7.79
CA ALA A 44 5.04 -1.14 -7.31
C ALA A 44 6.32 -1.63 -6.62
N HIS A 45 7.49 -1.39 -7.22
CA HIS A 45 8.78 -1.80 -6.70
C HIS A 45 9.10 -1.12 -5.36
N ILE A 46 8.94 0.21 -5.31
CA ILE A 46 9.17 1.00 -4.09
C ILE A 46 8.28 0.53 -2.94
N ARG A 47 7.01 0.17 -3.23
CA ARG A 47 6.10 -0.35 -2.20
C ARG A 47 6.60 -1.67 -1.60
N HIS A 48 7.09 -2.59 -2.43
CA HIS A 48 7.68 -3.83 -1.93
C HIS A 48 8.96 -3.57 -1.12
N ASP A 49 9.84 -2.69 -1.59
CA ASP A 49 11.08 -2.36 -0.89
C ASP A 49 10.82 -1.70 0.47
N VAL A 50 9.87 -0.75 0.53
CA VAL A 50 9.49 -0.12 1.80
C VAL A 50 8.85 -1.14 2.75
N ALA A 51 8.03 -2.07 2.24
CA ALA A 51 7.46 -3.13 3.08
C ALA A 51 8.56 -4.05 3.65
N ALA A 52 9.56 -4.41 2.84
CA ALA A 52 10.71 -5.19 3.28
C ALA A 52 11.56 -4.42 4.31
N TRP A 53 11.83 -3.13 4.06
CA TRP A 53 12.56 -2.26 4.98
C TRP A 53 11.88 -2.11 6.35
N ARG A 54 10.55 -1.95 6.37
CA ARG A 54 9.76 -1.95 7.62
C ARG A 54 9.86 -3.29 8.35
N LYS A 55 9.73 -4.40 7.63
CA LYS A 55 9.85 -5.75 8.19
C LYS A 55 11.24 -6.01 8.77
N ALA A 56 12.28 -5.39 8.21
CA ALA A 56 13.65 -5.45 8.69
C ALA A 56 13.91 -4.58 9.95
N GLY A 57 12.89 -3.91 10.48
CA GLY A 57 13.02 -3.12 11.71
C GLY A 57 13.56 -1.71 11.49
N TYR A 58 13.27 -1.10 10.34
CA TYR A 58 13.64 0.30 10.03
C TYR A 58 15.15 0.56 10.08
N PRO A 59 15.99 -0.24 9.39
CA PRO A 59 17.44 -0.04 9.42
C PRO A 59 17.82 1.35 8.89
N GLY A 60 18.70 2.04 9.62
CA GLY A 60 19.13 3.40 9.29
C GLY A 60 18.16 4.52 9.68
N ALA A 61 17.03 4.20 10.31
CA ALA A 61 16.18 5.22 10.91
C ALA A 61 16.87 5.89 12.10
N SER A 62 16.60 7.19 12.31
CA SER A 62 17.06 7.89 13.51
C SER A 62 16.40 7.29 14.76
N LEU A 63 17.11 7.36 15.89
CA LEU A 63 16.56 6.98 17.21
C LEU A 63 15.51 7.96 17.73
N THR A 64 15.38 9.12 17.06
CA THR A 64 14.44 10.18 17.42
C THR A 64 13.31 10.26 16.39
N SER A 65 12.07 10.42 16.87
CA SER A 65 10.87 10.56 16.05
C SER A 65 10.44 12.02 15.88
#